data_AF-S6G6R0-F1
#
_entry.id   AF-S6G6R0-F1
#
_cell.length_a   1.000
_cell.length_b   1.000
_cell.length_c   1.000
_cell.angle_alpha   90.00
_cell.angle_beta   90.00
_cell.angle_gamma   90.00
#
_symmetry.space_group_name_H-M   'P 1'
#
loop_
_entity.id
_entity.type
_entity.pdbx_description
1 polymer ?
#
loop_
_entity_poly.entity_id
_entity_poly.type
_entity_poly.pdbx_seq_one_letter_code
_entity_poly.pdbx_strand_id
1 'polypeptide(L)'
;MQEEVDNIDARIQELNDKIEFNENLINDQVEQLINVEANESVIRDIVLKAWTSKIQPTIWAREKCENLLERFEKVSGFKLELENPNERSNFIENNNKSNNNILKVKLNSINFDLPSVVVFPASREKRESQNVLEQIGYNDDGKIEQISPNIIQVPEQLPWFITNLDNAFQFTQAEEIKNLDKWDTSNVTSMQEMFSETSTFNQSLDRWNVSKVRNFRKMLWSASNFKKSIASWNIDESATTDNFMNVNVPIYQTRNSFSYVSHLATKTARF
;
A
#
# COMPACT_ATOMS: atom_id res chain seq x y z
N MET A 1 42.98 14.71 72.15
CA MET A 1 44.05 14.39 71.18
C MET A 1 43.90 13.00 70.58
N GLN A 2 44.25 11.88 71.26
CA GLN A 2 44.15 10.55 70.61
C GLN A 2 42.70 10.18 70.23
N GLU A 3 41.76 10.37 71.14
CA GLU A 3 40.32 10.09 70.90
C GLU A 3 39.71 10.95 69.78
N GLU A 4 40.21 12.18 69.59
CA GLU A 4 39.78 13.06 68.49
C GLU A 4 40.36 12.60 67.15
N VAL A 5 41.60 12.12 67.15
CA VAL A 5 42.24 11.53 65.96
C VAL A 5 41.50 10.26 65.55
N ASP A 6 41.20 9.37 66.49
CA ASP A 6 40.48 8.12 66.23
C ASP A 6 39.07 8.38 65.67
N ASN A 7 38.39 9.43 66.15
CA ASN A 7 37.08 9.84 65.65
C ASN A 7 37.17 10.44 64.23
N ILE A 8 38.21 11.22 63.95
CA ILE A 8 38.49 11.73 62.60
C ILE A 8 38.78 10.58 61.63
N ASP A 9 39.61 9.61 62.04
CA ASP A 9 39.95 8.45 61.22
C ASP A 9 38.72 7.58 60.93
N ALA A 10 37.87 7.34 61.94
CA ALA A 10 36.60 6.65 61.76
C ALA A 10 35.67 7.40 60.77
N ARG A 11 35.64 8.73 60.84
CA ARG A 11 34.86 9.56 59.92
C ARG A 11 35.42 9.56 58.50
N ILE A 12 36.74 9.55 58.35
CA ILE A 12 37.42 9.41 57.05
C ILE A 12 37.07 8.05 56.44
N GLN A 13 37.13 6.97 57.23
CA GLN A 13 36.78 5.64 56.75
C GLN A 13 35.31 5.58 56.30
N GLU A 14 34.38 6.10 57.10
CA GLU A 14 32.95 6.16 56.73
C GLU A 14 32.72 6.96 55.43
N LEU A 15 33.47 8.06 55.24
CA LEU A 15 33.38 8.85 54.01
C LEU A 15 33.97 8.11 52.81
N ASN A 16 35.08 7.40 52.97
CA ASN A 16 35.68 6.59 51.92
C ASN A 16 34.74 5.45 51.49
N ASP A 17 34.13 4.74 52.44
CA ASP A 17 33.16 3.68 52.15
C ASP A 17 31.93 4.23 51.37
N LYS A 18 31.47 5.44 51.71
CA LYS A 18 30.40 6.13 50.98
C LYS A 18 30.82 6.55 49.58
N ILE A 19 32.06 6.97 49.39
CA ILE A 19 32.60 7.32 48.08
C ILE A 19 32.63 6.06 47.21
N GLU A 20 33.20 4.97 47.70
CA GLU A 20 33.27 3.69 46.97
C GLU A 20 31.88 3.16 46.59
N PHE A 21 30.91 3.24 47.51
CA PHE A 21 29.52 2.87 47.21
C PHE A 21 28.92 3.74 46.09
N ASN A 22 29.13 5.05 46.14
CA ASN A 22 28.61 5.97 45.13
C ASN A 22 29.30 5.77 43.77
N GLU A 23 30.60 5.47 43.73
CA GLU A 23 31.33 5.16 42.50
C GLU A 23 30.75 3.92 41.81
N ASN A 24 30.48 2.86 42.58
CA ASN A 24 29.85 1.65 42.05
C ASN A 24 28.44 1.92 41.50
N LEU A 25 27.62 2.69 42.22
CA LEU A 25 26.28 3.07 41.75
C LEU A 25 26.33 3.89 40.44
N ILE A 26 27.29 4.80 40.33
CA ILE A 26 27.49 5.60 39.11
C ILE A 26 27.88 4.69 37.94
N ASN A 27 28.79 3.73 38.14
CA ASN A 27 29.21 2.81 37.10
C ASN A 27 28.04 1.95 36.59
N ASP A 28 27.22 1.41 37.49
CA ASP A 28 26.03 0.64 37.13
C ASP A 28 25.04 1.48 36.31
N GLN A 29 24.83 2.74 36.70
CA GLN A 29 23.97 3.68 35.96
C GLN A 29 24.53 4.01 34.57
N VAL A 30 25.85 4.19 34.45
CA VAL A 30 26.51 4.45 33.17
C VAL A 30 26.37 3.24 32.24
N GLU A 31 26.57 2.01 32.73
CA GLU A 31 26.37 0.80 31.93
C GLU A 31 24.92 0.66 31.43
N GLN A 32 23.93 0.97 32.29
CA GLN A 32 22.52 0.98 31.90
C GLN A 32 22.23 2.01 30.81
N LEU A 33 22.77 3.24 30.93
CA LEU A 33 22.60 4.29 29.92
C LEU A 33 23.23 3.89 28.58
N ILE A 34 24.45 3.35 28.58
CA ILE A 34 25.13 2.86 27.37
C ILE A 34 24.28 1.79 26.66
N ASN A 35 23.71 0.85 27.42
CA ASN A 35 22.84 -0.18 26.86
C ASN A 35 21.55 0.40 26.24
N VAL A 36 20.97 1.44 26.83
CA VAL A 36 19.80 2.13 26.27
C VAL A 36 20.15 2.85 24.96
N GLU A 37 21.26 3.57 24.92
CA GLU A 37 21.73 4.26 23.71
C GLU A 37 22.03 3.28 22.56
N ALA A 38 22.69 2.15 22.86
CA ALA A 38 22.96 1.10 21.89
C ALA A 38 21.65 0.52 21.33
N ASN A 39 20.66 0.26 22.19
CA ASN A 39 19.35 -0.23 21.76
C ASN A 39 18.59 0.79 20.90
N GLU A 40 18.65 2.08 21.25
CA GLU A 40 18.05 3.14 20.45
C GLU A 40 18.67 3.20 19.05
N SER A 41 20.00 3.15 18.96
CA SER A 41 20.71 3.14 17.67
C SER A 41 20.29 1.96 16.79
N VAL A 42 20.18 0.76 17.37
CA VAL A 42 19.75 -0.43 16.62
C VAL A 42 18.32 -0.28 16.12
N ILE A 43 17.41 0.25 16.94
CA ILE A 43 16.03 0.53 16.54
C ILE A 43 15.99 1.55 15.39
N ARG A 44 16.81 2.61 15.47
CA ARG A 44 16.96 3.62 14.41
C ARG A 44 17.34 3.00 13.07
N ASP A 45 18.34 2.15 13.06
CA ASP A 45 18.81 1.49 11.85
C ASP A 45 17.74 0.56 11.24
N ILE A 46 17.06 -0.22 12.09
CA ILE A 46 16.02 -1.15 11.64
C ILE A 46 14.85 -0.38 11.01
N VAL A 47 14.34 0.65 11.69
CA VAL A 47 13.22 1.46 11.22
C VAL A 47 13.58 2.17 9.91
N LEU A 48 14.76 2.81 9.85
CA LEU A 48 15.19 3.54 8.65
C LEU A 48 15.41 2.59 7.47
N LYS A 49 16.02 1.43 7.69
CA LYS A 49 16.23 0.42 6.64
C LYS A 49 14.91 -0.15 6.14
N ALA A 50 13.96 -0.44 7.02
CA ALA A 50 12.63 -0.88 6.62
C ALA A 50 11.91 0.20 5.80
N TRP A 51 11.98 1.45 6.25
CA TRP A 51 11.34 2.58 5.57
C TRP A 51 11.89 2.79 4.16
N THR A 52 13.20 2.96 4.06
CA THR A 52 13.90 3.27 2.80
C THR A 52 13.78 2.16 1.76
N SER A 53 13.72 0.89 2.20
CA SER A 53 13.64 -0.25 1.28
C SER A 53 12.21 -0.67 0.90
N LYS A 54 11.21 -0.43 1.77
CA LYS A 54 9.84 -0.95 1.58
C LYS A 54 8.80 0.13 1.33
N ILE A 55 8.97 1.33 1.87
CA ILE A 55 7.96 2.38 1.82
C ILE A 55 8.39 3.50 0.87
N GLN A 56 9.56 4.09 1.09
CA GLN A 56 10.06 5.23 0.30
C GLN A 56 9.96 5.04 -1.23
N PRO A 57 10.30 3.87 -1.82
CA PRO A 57 10.27 3.68 -3.27
C PRO A 57 8.84 3.61 -3.87
N THR A 58 7.82 3.69 -3.03
CA THR A 58 6.42 3.42 -3.41
C THR A 58 5.47 4.58 -3.07
N ILE A 59 6.02 5.70 -2.59
CA ILE A 59 5.27 6.86 -2.12
C ILE A 59 4.54 7.52 -3.30
N TRP A 60 3.24 7.68 -3.14
CA TRP A 60 2.37 8.40 -4.07
C TRP A 60 2.00 9.78 -3.54
N ALA A 61 1.98 10.79 -4.40
CA ALA A 61 1.79 12.19 -4.02
C ALA A 61 0.47 12.46 -3.26
N ARG A 62 -0.55 11.64 -3.50
CA ARG A 62 -1.90 11.75 -2.90
C ARG A 62 -2.12 10.76 -1.76
N GLU A 63 -1.10 9.98 -1.40
CA GLU A 63 -1.18 9.06 -0.28
C GLU A 63 -1.33 9.82 1.04
N LYS A 64 -2.29 9.39 1.87
CA LYS A 64 -2.47 9.94 3.22
C LYS A 64 -1.38 9.43 4.14
N CYS A 65 -0.94 10.26 5.08
CA CYS A 65 0.07 9.87 6.08
C CYS A 65 -0.35 8.63 6.86
N GLU A 66 -1.63 8.53 7.25
CA GLU A 66 -2.12 7.38 8.01
C GLU A 66 -1.96 6.08 7.22
N ASN A 67 -2.24 6.10 5.92
CA ASN A 67 -2.09 4.92 5.07
C ASN A 67 -0.60 4.55 4.93
N LEU A 68 0.28 5.54 4.79
CA LEU A 68 1.73 5.35 4.72
C LEU A 68 2.27 4.69 5.98
N LEU A 69 1.84 5.18 7.16
CA LEU A 69 2.22 4.61 8.47
C LEU A 69 1.61 3.23 8.69
N GLU A 70 0.37 2.99 8.29
CA GLU A 70 -0.27 1.67 8.37
C GLU A 70 0.47 0.65 7.49
N ARG A 71 0.89 1.04 6.28
CA ARG A 71 1.71 0.19 5.42
C ARG A 71 3.06 -0.11 6.05
N PHE A 72 3.70 0.89 6.65
CA PHE A 72 4.95 0.69 7.37
C PHE A 72 4.80 -0.28 8.54
N GLU A 73 3.75 -0.12 9.36
CA GLU A 73 3.44 -1.03 10.47
C GLU A 73 3.24 -2.46 9.97
N LYS A 74 2.50 -2.65 8.86
CA LYS A 74 2.29 -3.98 8.27
C LYS A 74 3.59 -4.66 7.80
N VAL A 75 4.56 -3.91 7.28
CA VAL A 75 5.81 -4.51 6.77
C VAL A 75 6.90 -4.64 7.83
N SER A 76 6.86 -3.84 8.88
CA SER A 76 7.95 -3.74 9.86
C SER A 76 7.56 -4.21 11.27
N GLY A 77 6.27 -4.23 11.59
CA GLY A 77 5.75 -4.45 12.94
C GLY A 77 5.86 -3.23 13.86
N PHE A 78 6.48 -2.13 13.42
CA PHE A 78 6.62 -0.92 14.22
C PHE A 78 5.49 0.06 13.94
N LYS A 79 4.78 0.41 15.01
CA LYS A 79 3.75 1.43 14.96
C LYS A 79 4.36 2.81 15.22
N LEU A 80 4.49 3.59 14.14
CA LEU A 80 4.98 4.95 14.21
C LEU A 80 3.82 5.93 14.40
N GLU A 81 4.07 6.99 15.17
CA GLU A 81 3.15 8.09 15.36
C GLU A 81 3.75 9.36 14.77
N LEU A 82 2.92 10.24 14.21
CA LEU A 82 3.39 11.56 13.80
C LEU A 82 3.88 12.34 15.03
N GLU A 83 5.01 13.04 14.89
CA GLU A 83 5.50 13.94 15.93
C GLU A 83 4.47 15.05 16.20
N ASN A 84 3.90 15.61 15.14
CA ASN A 84 2.83 16.60 15.18
C ASN A 84 1.54 16.04 14.53
N PRO A 85 0.49 15.72 15.32
CA PRO A 85 -0.77 15.20 14.78
C PRO A 85 -1.49 16.13 13.78
N ASN A 86 -1.17 17.42 13.77
CA ASN A 86 -1.78 18.38 12.84
C ASN A 86 -1.23 18.27 11.41
N GLU A 87 -0.12 17.57 11.20
CA GLU A 87 0.50 17.38 9.87
C GLU A 87 -0.15 16.25 9.04
N ARG A 88 -1.14 15.56 9.63
CA ARG A 88 -1.89 14.44 9.05
C ARG A 88 -2.42 14.70 7.63
N SER A 89 -2.99 15.88 7.38
CA SER A 89 -3.82 16.08 6.18
C SER A 89 -3.06 16.46 4.91
N ASN A 90 -1.88 17.08 4.99
CA ASN A 90 -1.24 17.74 3.83
C ASN A 90 0.25 17.39 3.64
N PHE A 91 0.76 16.34 4.29
CA PHE A 91 2.20 16.08 4.34
C PHE A 91 2.86 15.93 2.96
N ILE A 92 2.30 15.13 2.06
CA ILE A 92 2.90 14.91 0.74
C ILE A 92 2.66 16.10 -0.21
N GLU A 93 1.51 16.78 -0.11
CA GLU A 93 1.24 18.00 -0.86
C GLU A 93 2.17 19.16 -0.45
N ASN A 94 2.51 19.27 0.83
CA ASN A 94 3.44 20.28 1.36
C ASN A 94 4.90 19.96 1.02
N ASN A 95 5.26 18.68 0.91
CA ASN A 95 6.60 18.21 0.53
C ASN A 95 7.03 18.69 -0.87
N ASN A 96 6.11 18.93 -1.79
CA ASN A 96 6.46 19.51 -3.10
C ASN A 96 7.00 20.95 -3.05
N LYS A 97 6.99 21.62 -1.87
CA LYS A 97 7.42 23.02 -1.72
C LYS A 97 8.76 23.18 -0.97
N SER A 98 9.31 22.14 -0.35
CA SER A 98 10.52 22.22 0.48
C SER A 98 11.53 21.15 0.04
N ASN A 99 12.80 21.54 -0.14
CA ASN A 99 13.86 20.64 -0.62
C ASN A 99 14.19 19.46 0.32
N ASN A 100 13.58 19.36 1.51
CA ASN A 100 13.78 18.26 2.44
C ASN A 100 12.45 17.57 2.75
N ASN A 101 12.10 16.58 1.92
CA ASN A 101 10.96 15.68 2.12
C ASN A 101 11.24 14.73 3.29
N ILE A 102 10.97 15.18 4.51
CA ILE A 102 11.22 14.43 5.74
C ILE A 102 9.92 14.29 6.50
N LEU A 103 9.52 13.04 6.79
CA LEU A 103 8.40 12.70 7.65
C LEU A 103 8.90 12.55 9.08
N LYS A 104 8.41 13.44 9.95
CA LYS A 104 8.74 13.43 11.37
C LYS A 104 7.79 12.55 12.14
N VAL A 105 8.33 11.49 12.73
CA VAL A 105 7.57 10.49 13.47
C VAL A 105 8.28 10.10 14.75
N LYS A 106 7.58 9.39 15.60
CA LYS A 106 8.13 8.80 16.81
C LYS A 106 7.70 7.35 16.98
N LEU A 107 8.56 6.57 17.61
CA LEU A 107 8.27 5.27 18.18
C LEU A 107 8.51 5.39 19.68
N ASN A 108 7.45 5.39 20.48
CA ASN A 108 7.52 5.71 21.91
C ASN A 108 8.19 7.09 22.13
N SER A 109 9.38 7.11 22.74
CA SER A 109 10.17 8.32 23.01
C SER A 109 11.26 8.61 21.95
N ILE A 110 11.43 7.73 20.94
CA ILE A 110 12.47 7.87 19.92
C ILE A 110 11.87 8.61 18.73
N ASN A 111 12.45 9.75 18.34
CA ASN A 111 12.03 10.53 17.17
C ASN A 111 12.82 10.11 15.93
N PHE A 112 12.19 10.09 14.76
CA PHE A 112 12.78 9.73 13.48
C PHE A 112 12.45 10.76 12.41
N ASP A 113 13.45 11.03 11.58
CA ASP A 113 13.34 11.81 10.35
C ASP A 113 13.38 10.82 9.18
N LEU A 114 12.22 10.53 8.59
CA LEU A 114 12.10 9.52 7.54
C LEU A 114 12.04 10.18 6.15
N PRO A 115 12.92 9.82 5.20
CA PRO A 115 12.91 10.43 3.88
C PRO A 115 11.64 10.06 3.10
N SER A 116 10.92 11.04 2.59
CA SER A 116 9.60 10.88 1.97
C SER A 116 9.55 11.37 0.52
N VAL A 117 10.58 11.03 -0.26
CA VAL A 117 10.67 11.38 -1.69
C VAL A 117 9.49 10.77 -2.46
N VAL A 118 8.74 11.62 -3.16
CA VAL A 118 7.61 11.21 -3.99
C VAL A 118 8.13 10.50 -5.24
N VAL A 119 7.69 9.26 -5.44
CA VAL A 119 8.03 8.45 -6.62
C VAL A 119 6.91 8.50 -7.65
N PHE A 120 5.66 8.44 -7.18
CA PHE A 120 4.49 8.55 -8.04
C PHE A 120 3.87 9.93 -7.92
N PRO A 121 3.83 10.73 -9.00
CA PRO A 121 3.15 12.03 -8.98
C PRO A 121 1.65 11.86 -8.76
N ALA A 122 0.95 12.95 -8.41
CA ALA A 122 -0.48 12.94 -8.10
C ALA A 122 -1.30 12.38 -9.26
N SER A 123 -1.03 12.90 -10.46
CA SER A 123 -1.48 12.38 -11.73
C SER A 123 -0.29 12.12 -12.63
N ARG A 124 -0.51 11.32 -13.66
CA ARG A 124 0.51 11.01 -14.67
C ARG A 124 -0.18 10.80 -15.99
N GLU A 125 0.34 11.42 -17.04
CA GLU A 125 -0.17 11.23 -18.40
C GLU A 125 0.16 9.84 -18.93
N LYS A 126 -0.76 9.27 -19.71
CA LYS A 126 -0.57 8.02 -20.45
C LYS A 126 0.49 8.18 -21.54
N ARG A 127 1.31 7.14 -21.73
CA ARG A 127 2.26 7.05 -22.86
C ARG A 127 2.12 5.71 -23.57
N GLU A 128 1.79 5.79 -24.85
CA GLU A 128 1.60 4.64 -25.72
C GLU A 128 2.47 4.79 -26.95
N SER A 129 3.07 3.70 -27.40
CA SER A 129 3.88 3.64 -28.61
C SER A 129 3.61 2.33 -29.32
N GLN A 130 3.30 2.41 -30.62
CA GLN A 130 2.89 1.25 -31.43
C GLN A 130 1.68 0.53 -30.80
N ASN A 131 1.90 -0.65 -30.21
CA ASN A 131 0.90 -1.48 -29.54
C ASN A 131 1.27 -1.73 -28.07
N VAL A 132 2.14 -0.91 -27.47
CA VAL A 132 2.60 -1.03 -26.09
C VAL A 132 2.19 0.19 -25.28
N LEU A 133 1.57 -0.04 -24.13
CA LEU A 133 1.42 0.97 -23.09
C LEU A 133 2.74 1.05 -22.32
N GLU A 134 3.53 2.09 -22.59
CA GLU A 134 4.82 2.31 -21.94
C GLU A 134 4.63 2.88 -20.54
N GLN A 135 3.58 3.68 -20.34
CA GLN A 135 3.27 4.31 -19.06
C GLN A 135 1.77 4.36 -18.83
N ILE A 136 1.32 3.78 -17.71
CA ILE A 136 -0.08 3.89 -17.25
C ILE A 136 -0.37 5.34 -16.87
N GLY A 137 -1.31 5.96 -17.57
CA GLY A 137 -1.86 7.26 -17.21
C GLY A 137 -2.94 7.13 -16.15
N TYR A 138 -2.97 8.07 -15.20
CA TYR A 138 -3.96 8.10 -14.12
C TYR A 138 -4.17 9.51 -13.57
N ASN A 139 -5.35 9.75 -13.02
CA ASN A 139 -5.68 10.99 -12.30
C ASN A 139 -5.38 10.90 -10.80
N ASP A 140 -5.60 11.99 -10.09
CA ASP A 140 -5.36 12.15 -8.64
C ASP A 140 -6.34 11.40 -7.73
N ASP A 141 -7.36 10.75 -8.32
CA ASP A 141 -8.28 9.82 -7.66
C ASP A 141 -7.88 8.34 -7.87
N GLY A 142 -6.74 8.07 -8.52
CA GLY A 142 -6.28 6.71 -8.78
C GLY A 142 -7.11 5.99 -9.84
N LYS A 143 -7.77 6.72 -10.74
CA LYS A 143 -8.41 6.19 -11.94
C LYS A 143 -7.44 6.22 -13.11
N ILE A 144 -7.30 5.09 -13.81
CA ILE A 144 -6.49 5.04 -15.02
C ILE A 144 -7.22 5.64 -16.23
N GLU A 145 -6.45 6.21 -17.14
CA GLU A 145 -6.96 6.62 -18.45
C GLU A 145 -7.33 5.38 -19.29
N GLN A 146 -8.31 5.53 -20.19
CA GLN A 146 -8.64 4.49 -21.16
C GLN A 146 -7.42 4.17 -22.03
N ILE A 147 -7.08 2.89 -22.14
CA ILE A 147 -5.99 2.38 -22.94
C ILE A 147 -6.48 2.21 -24.38
N SER A 148 -5.65 2.58 -25.35
CA SER A 148 -6.06 2.56 -26.75
C SER A 148 -6.38 1.13 -27.22
N PRO A 149 -7.43 0.95 -28.06
CA PRO A 149 -7.90 -0.37 -28.50
C PRO A 149 -6.85 -1.32 -29.09
N ASN A 150 -5.78 -0.77 -29.67
CA ASN A 150 -4.73 -1.51 -30.36
C ASN A 150 -3.59 -1.98 -29.42
N ILE A 151 -3.64 -1.66 -28.12
CA ILE A 151 -2.59 -2.06 -27.17
C ILE A 151 -2.65 -3.57 -26.88
N ILE A 152 -1.51 -4.24 -27.00
CA ILE A 152 -1.32 -5.69 -26.77
C ILE A 152 -0.35 -5.99 -25.63
N GLN A 153 0.29 -4.97 -25.05
CA GLN A 153 1.22 -5.13 -23.93
C GLN A 153 1.10 -3.94 -22.97
N VAL A 154 1.06 -4.25 -21.68
CA VAL A 154 1.05 -3.25 -20.60
C VAL A 154 2.29 -3.37 -19.70
N PRO A 155 2.58 -2.38 -18.84
CA PRO A 155 3.62 -2.52 -17.83
C PRO A 155 3.28 -3.66 -16.88
N GLU A 156 4.31 -4.33 -16.33
CA GLU A 156 4.11 -5.51 -15.47
C GLU A 156 3.43 -5.20 -14.15
N GLN A 157 3.48 -3.95 -13.71
CA GLN A 157 2.97 -3.53 -12.41
C GLN A 157 1.91 -2.45 -12.60
N LEU A 158 0.72 -2.74 -12.08
CA LEU A 158 -0.28 -1.73 -11.77
C LEU A 158 0.19 -1.01 -10.49
N PRO A 159 0.29 0.34 -10.47
CA PRO A 159 0.60 1.04 -9.23
C PRO A 159 -0.42 0.69 -8.14
N TRP A 160 0.06 0.35 -6.94
CA TRP A 160 -0.76 -0.22 -5.87
C TRP A 160 -1.92 0.69 -5.44
N PHE A 161 -1.81 2.00 -5.64
CA PHE A 161 -2.82 3.01 -5.29
C PHE A 161 -3.92 3.17 -6.35
N ILE A 162 -3.86 2.44 -7.47
CA ILE A 162 -4.93 2.46 -8.46
C ILE A 162 -6.16 1.76 -7.87
N THR A 163 -7.26 2.50 -7.81
CA THR A 163 -8.54 2.01 -7.28
C THR A 163 -9.61 1.89 -8.36
N ASN A 164 -9.42 2.49 -9.54
CA ASN A 164 -10.45 2.52 -10.57
C ASN A 164 -9.86 2.16 -11.94
N LEU A 165 -10.39 1.07 -12.51
CA LEU A 165 -10.04 0.55 -13.85
C LEU A 165 -11.20 0.73 -14.84
N ASP A 166 -12.10 1.67 -14.60
CA ASP A 166 -13.27 1.89 -15.44
C ASP A 166 -12.86 2.24 -16.86
N ASN A 167 -13.46 1.55 -17.83
CA ASN A 167 -13.21 1.67 -19.27
C ASN A 167 -11.76 1.42 -19.71
N ALA A 168 -10.90 0.89 -18.83
CA ALA A 168 -9.46 0.79 -19.10
C ALA A 168 -9.14 0.10 -20.43
N PHE A 169 -9.84 -0.99 -20.77
CA PHE A 169 -9.68 -1.73 -22.01
C PHE A 169 -10.99 -1.80 -22.82
N GLN A 170 -11.86 -0.81 -22.64
CA GLN A 170 -13.08 -0.73 -23.44
C GLN A 170 -12.70 -0.64 -24.92
N PHE A 171 -13.38 -1.42 -25.75
CA PHE A 171 -13.11 -1.58 -27.20
C PHE A 171 -11.77 -2.24 -27.55
N THR A 172 -11.03 -2.86 -26.62
CA THR A 172 -9.79 -3.56 -26.99
C THR A 172 -10.01 -4.56 -28.12
N GLN A 173 -9.05 -4.57 -29.06
CA GLN A 173 -8.99 -5.46 -30.20
C GLN A 173 -8.00 -6.62 -29.98
N ALA A 174 -7.30 -6.63 -28.85
CA ALA A 174 -6.37 -7.70 -28.50
C ALA A 174 -7.11 -8.93 -27.96
N GLU A 175 -6.77 -10.13 -28.46
CA GLU A 175 -7.22 -11.39 -27.86
C GLU A 175 -6.58 -11.60 -26.48
N GLU A 176 -5.29 -11.28 -26.37
CA GLU A 176 -4.50 -11.30 -25.15
C GLU A 176 -3.64 -10.04 -25.04
N ILE A 177 -3.51 -9.54 -23.82
CA ILE A 177 -2.71 -8.37 -23.45
C ILE A 177 -1.57 -8.86 -22.55
N LYS A 178 -0.35 -8.83 -23.09
CA LYS A 178 0.85 -9.26 -22.39
C LYS A 178 1.07 -8.45 -21.11
N ASN A 179 1.42 -9.16 -20.04
CA ASN A 179 1.63 -8.69 -18.66
C ASN A 179 0.36 -8.27 -17.89
N LEU A 180 -0.81 -8.30 -18.50
CA LEU A 180 -2.06 -7.95 -17.81
C LEU A 180 -2.38 -8.91 -16.65
N ASP A 181 -1.97 -10.17 -16.78
CA ASP A 181 -2.10 -11.21 -15.75
C ASP A 181 -1.22 -10.96 -14.51
N LYS A 182 -0.24 -10.04 -14.60
CA LYS A 182 0.66 -9.67 -13.51
C LYS A 182 0.12 -8.53 -12.63
N TRP A 183 -0.93 -7.84 -13.08
CA TRP A 183 -1.50 -6.74 -12.31
C TRP A 183 -2.13 -7.23 -11.00
N ASP A 184 -1.70 -6.64 -9.88
CA ASP A 184 -2.37 -6.80 -8.60
C ASP A 184 -3.59 -5.87 -8.53
N THR A 185 -4.79 -6.46 -8.60
CA THR A 185 -6.06 -5.74 -8.57
C THR A 185 -6.64 -5.62 -7.15
N SER A 186 -5.90 -5.98 -6.10
CA SER A 186 -6.40 -6.10 -4.72
C SER A 186 -6.87 -4.79 -4.07
N ASN A 187 -6.54 -3.64 -4.68
CA ASN A 187 -7.00 -2.31 -4.27
C ASN A 187 -8.09 -1.72 -5.18
N VAL A 188 -8.44 -2.38 -6.29
CA VAL A 188 -9.43 -1.89 -7.24
C VAL A 188 -10.83 -2.01 -6.64
N THR A 189 -11.59 -0.93 -6.72
CA THR A 189 -12.97 -0.82 -6.24
C THR A 189 -13.98 -0.68 -7.39
N SER A 190 -13.53 -0.30 -8.59
CA SER A 190 -14.39 -0.15 -9.77
C SER A 190 -13.72 -0.71 -11.03
N MET A 191 -14.46 -1.52 -11.79
CA MET A 191 -14.09 -2.10 -13.08
C MET A 191 -15.22 -1.94 -14.10
N GLN A 192 -15.98 -0.84 -14.01
CA GLN A 192 -17.10 -0.56 -14.89
C GLN A 192 -16.63 -0.50 -16.33
N GLU A 193 -17.31 -1.22 -17.22
CA GLU A 193 -17.03 -1.22 -18.66
C GLU A 193 -15.59 -1.58 -19.04
N MET A 194 -14.81 -2.18 -18.13
CA MET A 194 -13.37 -2.38 -18.29
C MET A 194 -13.00 -3.14 -19.58
N PHE A 195 -13.80 -4.15 -19.96
CA PHE A 195 -13.68 -4.90 -21.21
C PHE A 195 -15.00 -4.87 -22.01
N SER A 196 -15.75 -3.78 -21.89
CA SER A 196 -16.99 -3.60 -22.65
C SER A 196 -16.69 -3.44 -24.14
N GLU A 197 -17.54 -4.02 -24.98
CA GLU A 197 -17.46 -3.96 -26.45
C GLU A 197 -16.15 -4.55 -27.01
N THR A 198 -15.66 -5.63 -26.39
CA THR A 198 -14.41 -6.31 -26.78
C THR A 198 -14.72 -7.59 -27.57
N SER A 199 -14.74 -7.47 -28.90
CA SER A 199 -15.14 -8.61 -29.75
C SER A 199 -14.07 -9.70 -29.85
N THR A 200 -12.82 -9.46 -29.46
CA THR A 200 -11.70 -10.43 -29.59
C THR A 200 -11.13 -10.92 -28.28
N PHE A 201 -11.28 -10.17 -27.18
CA PHE A 201 -10.62 -10.45 -25.91
C PHE A 201 -11.04 -11.81 -25.30
N ASN A 202 -10.05 -12.65 -24.98
CA ASN A 202 -10.27 -13.99 -24.43
C ASN A 202 -9.12 -14.44 -23.49
N GLN A 203 -8.40 -13.51 -22.87
CA GLN A 203 -7.34 -13.82 -21.90
C GLN A 203 -7.91 -14.27 -20.55
N SER A 204 -7.22 -15.17 -19.85
CA SER A 204 -7.62 -15.58 -18.49
C SER A 204 -7.45 -14.43 -17.50
N LEU A 205 -8.45 -14.22 -16.64
CA LEU A 205 -8.42 -13.23 -15.54
C LEU A 205 -8.60 -13.90 -14.16
N ASP A 206 -8.40 -15.21 -14.08
CA ASP A 206 -8.63 -16.05 -12.90
C ASP A 206 -7.76 -15.66 -11.68
N ARG A 207 -6.60 -15.03 -11.92
CA ARG A 207 -5.67 -14.56 -10.88
C ARG A 207 -6.03 -13.21 -10.28
N TRP A 208 -6.98 -12.49 -10.85
CA TRP A 208 -7.35 -11.18 -10.35
C TRP A 208 -8.08 -11.29 -9.01
N ASN A 209 -7.67 -10.46 -8.05
CA ASN A 209 -8.38 -10.28 -6.81
C ASN A 209 -9.44 -9.19 -6.99
N VAL A 210 -10.70 -9.58 -6.99
CA VAL A 210 -11.84 -8.67 -7.17
C VAL A 210 -12.65 -8.44 -5.88
N SER A 211 -12.14 -8.86 -4.71
CA SER A 211 -12.91 -8.84 -3.45
C SER A 211 -13.27 -7.43 -2.97
N LYS A 212 -12.52 -6.40 -3.40
CA LYS A 212 -12.80 -4.99 -3.10
C LYS A 212 -13.60 -4.27 -4.18
N VAL A 213 -13.83 -4.91 -5.32
CA VAL A 213 -14.60 -4.31 -6.41
C VAL A 213 -16.07 -4.26 -6.01
N ARG A 214 -16.69 -3.08 -6.17
CA ARG A 214 -18.10 -2.81 -5.88
C ARG A 214 -18.88 -2.45 -7.13
N ASN A 215 -18.21 -2.05 -8.20
CA ASN A 215 -18.86 -1.70 -9.47
C ASN A 215 -18.25 -2.52 -10.62
N PHE A 216 -19.05 -3.45 -11.15
CA PHE A 216 -18.75 -4.28 -12.32
C PHE A 216 -19.72 -4.00 -13.47
N ARG A 217 -20.45 -2.88 -13.45
CA ARG A 217 -21.45 -2.57 -14.48
C ARG A 217 -20.82 -2.71 -15.86
N LYS A 218 -21.45 -3.51 -16.72
CA LYS A 218 -21.00 -3.76 -18.09
C LYS A 218 -19.54 -4.22 -18.25
N MET A 219 -18.91 -4.79 -17.22
CA MET A 219 -17.48 -5.14 -17.25
C MET A 219 -17.08 -5.95 -18.50
N LEU A 220 -17.92 -6.90 -18.92
CA LEU A 220 -17.75 -7.76 -20.09
C LEU A 220 -18.98 -7.67 -21.03
N TRP A 221 -19.66 -6.52 -21.03
CA TRP A 221 -20.80 -6.30 -21.92
C TRP A 221 -20.33 -6.34 -23.38
N SER A 222 -21.05 -7.06 -24.23
CA SER A 222 -20.65 -7.31 -25.63
C SER A 222 -19.25 -7.94 -25.83
N ALA A 223 -18.64 -8.54 -24.80
CA ALA A 223 -17.37 -9.27 -24.91
C ALA A 223 -17.59 -10.68 -25.53
N SER A 224 -17.97 -10.74 -26.80
CA SER A 224 -18.56 -11.94 -27.43
C SER A 224 -17.61 -13.14 -27.54
N ASN A 225 -16.29 -12.93 -27.53
CA ASN A 225 -15.29 -14.00 -27.60
C ASN A 225 -14.72 -14.42 -26.24
N PHE A 226 -15.08 -13.75 -25.15
CA PHE A 226 -14.58 -14.10 -23.83
C PHE A 226 -15.21 -15.42 -23.34
N LYS A 227 -14.40 -16.47 -23.22
CA LYS A 227 -14.84 -17.83 -22.83
C LYS A 227 -14.07 -18.38 -21.63
N LYS A 228 -13.25 -17.55 -20.97
CA LYS A 228 -12.46 -17.96 -19.80
C LYS A 228 -13.32 -17.97 -18.55
N SER A 229 -12.96 -18.88 -17.63
CA SER A 229 -13.65 -19.01 -16.36
C SER A 229 -13.27 -17.85 -15.41
N ILE A 230 -14.27 -17.32 -14.72
CA ILE A 230 -14.12 -16.37 -13.60
C ILE A 230 -14.62 -16.99 -12.28
N ALA A 231 -14.62 -18.32 -12.20
CA ALA A 231 -15.14 -19.06 -11.04
C ALA A 231 -14.40 -18.78 -9.73
N SER A 232 -13.12 -18.39 -9.83
CA SER A 232 -12.25 -18.08 -8.69
C SER A 232 -12.56 -16.72 -8.06
N TRP A 233 -13.34 -15.87 -8.73
CA TRP A 233 -13.61 -14.52 -8.27
C TRP A 233 -14.54 -14.53 -7.05
N ASN A 234 -14.03 -13.98 -5.95
CA ASN A 234 -14.82 -13.69 -4.76
C ASN A 234 -15.48 -12.31 -4.93
N ILE A 235 -16.69 -12.29 -5.47
CA ILE A 235 -17.48 -11.06 -5.68
C ILE A 235 -18.25 -10.74 -4.40
N ASP A 236 -18.10 -9.52 -3.91
CA ASP A 236 -18.85 -9.01 -2.76
C ASP A 236 -20.36 -8.96 -3.06
N GLU A 237 -21.20 -9.37 -2.12
CA GLU A 237 -22.66 -9.39 -2.29
C GLU A 237 -23.23 -7.99 -2.57
N SER A 238 -22.63 -6.93 -2.03
CA SER A 238 -23.09 -5.55 -2.29
C SER A 238 -22.69 -5.02 -3.67
N ALA A 239 -21.90 -5.77 -4.45
CA ALA A 239 -21.39 -5.31 -5.72
C ALA A 239 -22.50 -5.17 -6.79
N THR A 240 -22.42 -4.09 -7.55
CA THR A 240 -23.31 -3.84 -8.69
C THR A 240 -22.75 -4.50 -9.95
N THR A 241 -23.60 -5.24 -10.65
CA THR A 241 -23.24 -6.14 -11.76
C THR A 241 -24.20 -5.99 -12.94
N ASP A 242 -24.89 -4.84 -13.05
CA ASP A 242 -25.85 -4.59 -14.12
C ASP A 242 -25.17 -4.77 -15.49
N ASN A 243 -25.81 -5.54 -16.38
CA ASN A 243 -25.30 -5.85 -17.72
C ASN A 243 -23.89 -6.43 -17.74
N PHE A 244 -23.47 -7.16 -16.69
CA PHE A 244 -22.13 -7.73 -16.57
C PHE A 244 -21.64 -8.44 -17.85
N MET A 245 -22.49 -9.27 -18.47
CA MET A 245 -22.26 -9.94 -19.77
C MET A 245 -23.58 -10.10 -20.56
N ASN A 246 -23.51 -10.12 -21.90
CA ASN A 246 -24.66 -10.24 -22.82
C ASN A 246 -25.22 -11.67 -22.99
N VAL A 247 -25.19 -12.52 -21.95
CA VAL A 247 -25.77 -13.89 -21.92
C VAL A 247 -25.40 -14.80 -23.10
N ASN A 248 -24.27 -15.53 -22.99
CA ASN A 248 -24.00 -16.82 -23.66
C ASN A 248 -22.71 -17.55 -23.18
N VAL A 249 -22.08 -17.09 -22.09
CA VAL A 249 -20.87 -17.71 -21.54
C VAL A 249 -21.25 -18.51 -20.28
N PRO A 250 -21.03 -19.83 -20.23
CA PRO A 250 -21.34 -20.61 -19.03
C PRO A 250 -20.47 -20.13 -17.86
N ILE A 251 -21.09 -19.56 -16.84
CA ILE A 251 -20.42 -19.32 -15.56
C ILE A 251 -20.34 -20.67 -14.86
N TYR A 252 -19.25 -21.42 -15.08
CA TYR A 252 -18.96 -22.61 -14.28
C TYR A 252 -18.58 -22.15 -12.88
N GLN A 253 -19.35 -22.45 -11.83
CA GLN A 253 -18.96 -22.21 -10.43
C GLN A 253 -19.19 -23.43 -9.53
N THR A 254 -18.30 -23.63 -8.57
CA THR A 254 -18.33 -24.70 -7.56
C THR A 254 -19.09 -24.29 -6.30
N ARG A 255 -20.13 -25.07 -6.00
CA ARG A 255 -20.85 -25.38 -4.73
C ARG A 255 -21.07 -24.39 -3.56
N ASN A 256 -20.36 -23.27 -3.39
CA ASN A 256 -20.58 -22.37 -2.24
C ASN A 256 -21.20 -20.99 -2.56
N SER A 257 -21.55 -20.73 -3.82
CA SER A 257 -22.20 -19.49 -4.28
C SER A 257 -23.58 -19.72 -4.90
N PHE A 258 -24.32 -20.75 -4.43
CA PHE A 258 -25.61 -21.15 -5.02
C PHE A 258 -26.70 -20.06 -4.99
N SER A 259 -26.55 -18.99 -4.20
CA SER A 259 -27.56 -17.93 -4.07
C SER A 259 -27.37 -16.77 -5.09
N TYR A 260 -26.17 -16.27 -5.31
CA TYR A 260 -26.00 -14.93 -5.90
C TYR A 260 -25.91 -14.89 -7.43
N VAL A 261 -25.30 -15.89 -8.07
CA VAL A 261 -25.15 -15.92 -9.54
C VAL A 261 -26.46 -16.29 -10.25
N SER A 262 -27.37 -16.99 -9.58
CA SER A 262 -28.74 -17.20 -10.08
C SER A 262 -29.49 -15.87 -10.29
N HIS A 263 -29.13 -14.83 -9.52
CA HIS A 263 -29.66 -13.47 -9.65
C HIS A 263 -28.99 -12.66 -10.78
N LEU A 264 -27.72 -12.91 -11.07
CA LEU A 264 -26.99 -12.29 -12.18
C LEU A 264 -27.51 -12.73 -13.55
N ALA A 265 -27.97 -13.97 -13.66
CA ALA A 265 -28.60 -14.51 -14.87
C ALA A 265 -30.09 -14.14 -15.04
N THR A 266 -30.78 -13.69 -13.97
CA THR A 266 -32.22 -13.41 -14.01
C THR A 266 -32.59 -11.92 -14.05
N LYS A 267 -31.67 -11.00 -13.71
CA LYS A 267 -31.88 -9.56 -13.95
C LYS A 267 -31.63 -9.11 -15.40
N THR A 268 -31.11 -9.99 -16.25
CA THR A 268 -30.86 -9.77 -17.69
C THR A 268 -32.07 -10.07 -18.59
N ALA A 269 -33.23 -10.41 -18.03
CA ALA A 269 -34.44 -10.75 -18.79
C ALA A 269 -35.60 -9.73 -18.67
N ARG A 270 -35.31 -8.47 -18.34
CA ARG A 270 -36.32 -7.38 -18.41
C ARG A 270 -35.73 -6.12 -19.04
N PHE A 271 -35.74 -6.10 -20.37
CA PHE A 271 -36.46 -5.19 -21.26
C PHE A 271 -35.80 -5.19 -22.63
#